data_AF-A0A7Y5Q986-F1
#
_entry.id   AF-A0A7Y5Q986-F1
#
_cell.length_a   1.000
_cell.length_b   1.000
_cell.length_c   1.000
_cell.angle_alpha   90.00
_cell.angle_beta   90.00
_cell.angle_gamma   90.00
#
_symmetry.space_group_name_H-M   'P 1'
#
loop_
_entity.id
_entity.type
_entity.pdbx_description
1 polymer ?
#
loop_
_entity_poly.entity_id
_entity_poly.type
_entity_poly.pdbx_seq_one_letter_code
_entity_poly.pdbx_strand_id
1 'polypeptide(L)'
;DSLPAVLRSLNERQEVPAGIAVDGLEVAPADYLAAAARALRALLESGEPPGSLRIVPTVCRSEEQVDQQAAESGWRSVMLPPGFAAPNLVELARLGAWTLKPAVLCA
;
A
#
# COMPACT_ATOMS: atom_id res chain seq x y z
N ASP A 1 -6.66 16.60 14.22
CA ASP A 1 -7.16 15.21 14.28
C ASP A 1 -7.51 14.75 12.86
N SER A 2 -6.71 13.85 12.29
CA SER A 2 -6.70 13.49 10.85
C SER A 2 -7.74 12.41 10.49
N LEU A 3 -8.11 11.58 11.45
CA LEU A 3 -8.88 10.35 11.28
C LEU A 3 -10.25 10.56 10.60
N PRO A 4 -11.09 11.54 11.00
CA PRO A 4 -12.40 11.73 10.38
C PRO A 4 -12.32 12.06 8.88
N ALA A 5 -11.31 12.82 8.47
CA ALA A 5 -11.11 13.20 7.07
C ALA A 5 -10.65 12.00 6.23
N VAL A 6 -9.76 11.18 6.78
CA VAL A 6 -9.30 9.93 6.16
C VAL A 6 -10.48 8.96 6.00
N LEU A 7 -11.26 8.74 7.06
CA LEU A 7 -12.43 7.85 7.03
C LEU A 7 -13.50 8.32 6.04
N ARG A 8 -13.72 9.63 5.92
CA ARG A 8 -14.63 10.20 4.92
C ARG A 8 -14.18 9.85 3.50
N SER A 9 -12.89 10.06 3.19
CA SER A 9 -12.34 9.78 1.86
C SER A 9 -12.49 8.28 1.52
N LEU A 10 -12.21 7.40 2.48
CA LEU A 10 -12.37 5.96 2.28
C LEU A 10 -13.83 5.54 2.11
N ASN A 11 -14.75 6.06 2.92
CA ASN A 11 -16.14 5.61 2.92
C ASN A 11 -16.98 6.23 1.80
N GLU A 12 -16.78 7.52 1.51
CA GLU A 12 -17.60 8.25 0.54
C GLU A 12 -17.02 8.18 -0.87
N ARG A 13 -15.68 8.21 -0.99
CA ARG A 13 -14.99 8.32 -2.29
C ARG A 13 -14.30 7.03 -2.71
N GLN A 14 -14.20 6.04 -1.80
CA GLN A 14 -13.50 4.77 -2.05
C GLN A 14 -12.05 4.96 -2.52
N GLU A 15 -11.43 6.07 -2.11
CA GLU A 15 -10.06 6.43 -2.49
C GLU A 15 -9.23 6.74 -1.25
N VAL A 16 -7.91 6.52 -1.33
CA VAL A 16 -7.00 7.07 -0.34
C VAL A 16 -6.80 8.55 -0.63
N PRO A 17 -6.94 9.42 0.38
CA PRO A 17 -6.77 10.86 0.19
C PRO A 17 -5.34 11.17 -0.28
N ALA A 18 -5.19 12.16 -1.15
CA ALA A 18 -3.87 12.57 -1.67
C ALA A 18 -2.94 13.13 -0.58
N GLY A 19 -3.51 13.62 0.53
CA GLY A 19 -2.80 14.17 1.67
C GLY A 19 -3.57 13.94 2.97
N ILE A 20 -2.85 13.86 4.08
CA ILE A 20 -3.42 13.66 5.41
C ILE A 20 -3.01 14.84 6.30
N ALA A 21 -3.98 15.55 6.86
CA ALA A 21 -3.71 16.70 7.71
C ALA A 21 -3.38 16.28 9.15
N VAL A 22 -2.14 16.46 9.59
CA VAL A 22 -1.66 16.19 10.95
C VAL A 22 -1.16 17.50 11.56
N ASP A 23 -1.81 17.99 12.62
CA ASP A 23 -1.47 19.25 13.31
C ASP A 23 -1.26 20.45 12.38
N GLY A 24 -2.10 20.56 11.34
CA GLY A 24 -2.05 21.64 10.35
C GLY A 24 -1.01 21.45 9.24
N LEU A 25 -0.25 20.35 9.25
CA LEU A 25 0.65 19.97 8.18
C LEU A 25 0.00 18.90 7.29
N GLU A 26 0.13 19.06 5.98
CA GLU A 26 -0.18 18.03 5.00
C GLU A 26 0.98 17.03 4.93
N VAL A 27 0.68 15.75 5.15
CA VAL A 27 1.65 14.65 4.98
C VAL A 27 1.18 13.65 3.94
N ALA A 28 2.13 13.05 3.22
CA ALA A 28 1.82 12.02 2.25
C ALA A 28 1.24 10.76 2.93
N PRO A 29 0.27 10.07 2.32
CA PRO A 29 -0.33 8.85 2.89
C PRO A 29 0.70 7.76 3.21
N ALA A 30 1.73 7.61 2.36
CA ALA A 30 2.81 6.65 2.58
C ALA A 30 3.61 6.95 3.86
N ASP A 31 3.95 8.22 4.08
CA ASP A 31 4.71 8.67 5.25
C ASP A 31 3.88 8.47 6.54
N TYR A 32 2.59 8.81 6.45
CA TYR A 32 1.64 8.62 7.54
C TYR A 32 1.49 7.13 7.89
N LEU A 33 1.29 6.26 6.90
CA LEU A 33 1.18 4.82 7.09
C LEU A 33 2.45 4.23 7.71
N ALA A 34 3.62 4.64 7.24
CA ALA A 34 4.90 4.19 7.78
C ALA A 34 5.14 4.69 9.21
N ALA A 35 4.68 5.89 9.56
CA ALA A 35 4.68 6.37 10.93
C ALA A 35 3.72 5.57 11.81
N ALA A 36 2.49 5.32 11.35
CA ALA A 36 1.50 4.53 12.08
C ALA A 36 1.98 3.08 12.32
N ALA A 37 2.59 2.44 11.31
CA ALA A 37 3.16 1.11 11.43
C ALA A 37 4.31 1.06 12.47
N ARG A 38 5.16 2.10 12.52
CA ARG A 38 6.20 2.23 13.56
C ARG A 38 5.60 2.42 14.95
N ALA A 39 4.56 3.24 15.08
CA ALA A 39 3.87 3.45 16.36
C ALA A 39 3.21 2.16 16.87
N LEU A 40 2.52 1.44 15.98
CA LEU A 40 1.89 0.17 16.30
C LEU A 40 2.94 -0.87 16.72
N ARG A 41 4.06 -0.97 16.00
CA ARG A 41 5.14 -1.89 16.38
C ARG A 41 5.71 -1.55 17.76
N ALA A 42 5.97 -0.27 18.04
CA ALA A 42 6.46 0.15 19.36
C ALA A 42 5.45 -0.21 20.47
N LEU A 43 4.15 -0.03 20.22
CA LEU A 43 3.08 -0.42 21.15
C LEU A 43 3.04 -1.94 21.37
N LEU A 44 3.17 -2.75 20.31
CA LEU A 44 3.17 -4.20 20.41
C LEU A 44 4.41 -4.74 21.14
N GLU A 45 5.57 -4.09 20.97
CA GLU A 45 6.84 -4.50 21.58
C GLU A 45 6.96 -4.07 23.05
N SER A 46 6.51 -2.85 23.39
CA SER A 46 6.68 -2.29 24.74
C SER A 46 5.42 -2.35 25.61
N GLY A 47 4.25 -2.59 25.01
CA GLY A 47 2.95 -2.49 25.68
C GLY A 47 2.47 -1.05 25.89
N GLU A 48 3.28 -0.04 25.56
CA GLU A 48 2.96 1.36 25.74
C GLU A 48 3.08 2.14 24.42
N PRO A 49 2.23 3.16 24.19
CA PRO A 49 2.37 4.02 23.03
C PRO A 49 3.66 4.83 23.11
N PRO A 50 4.33 5.09 21.97
CA PRO A 50 5.56 5.88 21.98
C PRO A 50 5.29 7.32 22.43
N GLY A 51 6.13 7.85 23.32
CA GLY A 51 5.99 9.23 23.82
C GLY A 51 6.20 10.32 22.76
N SER A 52 6.78 9.98 21.61
CA SER A 52 6.80 10.84 20.41
C SER A 52 6.87 10.01 19.14
N LEU A 53 6.33 10.54 18.04
CA LEU A 53 6.35 9.91 16.73
C LEU A 53 6.85 10.91 15.69
N ARG A 54 7.78 10.47 14.84
CA ARG A 54 8.29 11.28 13.73
C ARG A 54 7.79 10.76 12.40
N ILE A 55 7.02 11.58 11.70
CA ILE A 55 6.67 11.36 10.29
C ILE A 55 7.88 11.79 9.44
N VAL A 56 8.36 10.89 8.59
CA VAL A 56 9.50 11.14 7.70
C VAL A 56 9.12 10.69 6.29
N PRO A 57 9.70 11.32 5.26
CA PRO A 57 9.53 10.84 3.88
C PRO A 57 9.89 9.37 3.77
N THR A 58 8.95 8.58 3.25
CA THR A 58 9.07 7.15 3.03
C THR A 58 8.73 6.84 1.58
N VAL A 59 9.47 5.90 1.01
CA VAL A 59 9.12 5.26 -0.25
C VAL A 59 8.38 3.97 0.08
N CYS A 60 7.10 3.90 -0.28
CA CYS A 60 6.37 2.64 -0.27
C CYS A 60 6.72 1.90 -1.56
N ARG A 61 7.44 0.78 -1.46
CA ARG A 61 7.93 -0.02 -2.60
C ARG A 61 7.01 -1.22 -2.87
N SER A 62 5.70 -1.04 -2.70
CA SER A 62 4.74 -2.15 -2.87
C SER A 62 4.73 -2.66 -4.31
N GLU A 63 5.02 -1.81 -5.28
CA GLU A 63 5.20 -2.13 -6.70
C GLU A 63 6.31 -3.17 -6.94
N GLU A 64 7.34 -3.21 -6.09
CA GLU A 64 8.42 -4.20 -6.19
C GLU A 64 7.95 -5.61 -5.82
N GLN A 65 6.78 -5.74 -5.18
CA GLN A 65 6.17 -7.03 -4.88
C GLN A 65 5.42 -7.62 -6.09
N VAL A 66 5.28 -6.87 -7.19
CA VAL A 66 4.65 -7.36 -8.41
C VAL A 66 5.69 -8.11 -9.25
N ASP A 67 5.58 -9.43 -9.26
CA ASP A 67 6.49 -10.30 -10.00
C ASP A 67 6.13 -10.36 -11.50
N GLN A 68 6.93 -9.64 -12.30
CA GLN A 68 6.85 -9.63 -13.76
C GLN A 68 7.08 -11.02 -14.36
N GLN A 69 8.02 -11.80 -13.84
CA GLN A 69 8.35 -13.12 -14.38
C GLN A 69 7.21 -14.10 -14.11
N ALA A 70 6.61 -14.05 -12.91
CA ALA A 70 5.42 -14.82 -12.60
C ALA A 70 4.26 -14.45 -13.56
N ALA A 71 4.03 -13.16 -13.80
CA ALA A 71 3.01 -12.72 -14.77
C ALA A 71 3.27 -13.25 -16.19
N GLU A 72 4.51 -13.14 -16.68
CA GLU A 72 4.92 -13.65 -17.99
C GLU A 72 4.78 -15.17 -18.11
N SER A 73 5.10 -15.91 -17.05
CA SER A 73 4.88 -17.36 -17.02
C SER A 73 3.39 -17.71 -17.08
N GLY A 74 2.53 -16.93 -16.43
CA GLY A 74 1.08 -17.08 -16.51
C GLY A 74 0.52 -16.84 -17.91
N TRP A 75 1.14 -15.95 -18.70
CA TRP A 75 0.76 -15.72 -20.10
C TRP A 75 0.99 -16.92 -21.02
N ARG A 76 1.85 -17.86 -20.61
CA ARG A 76 2.12 -19.11 -21.33
C ARG A 76 1.11 -20.22 -21.00
N SER A 77 0.05 -19.93 -20.26
CA SER A 77 -0.99 -20.90 -19.95
C SER A 77 -1.76 -21.35 -21.19
N VAL A 78 -2.30 -22.57 -21.16
CA VAL A 78 -3.07 -23.17 -22.27
C VAL A 78 -4.34 -22.39 -22.64
N MET A 79 -4.83 -21.53 -21.74
CA MET A 79 -6.03 -20.72 -21.94
C MET A 79 -5.77 -19.47 -22.79
N LEU A 80 -4.51 -19.09 -22.99
CA LEU A 80 -4.14 -17.87 -23.71
C LEU A 80 -3.54 -18.23 -25.09
N PRO A 81 -3.81 -17.41 -26.13
CA PRO A 81 -3.22 -17.64 -27.45
C PRO A 81 -1.69 -17.66 -27.40
N PRO A 82 -1.02 -18.46 -28.25
CA PRO A 82 0.43 -18.42 -28.39
C PRO A 82 0.92 -16.99 -28.68
N GLY A 83 1.92 -16.53 -27.92
CA GLY A 83 2.48 -15.18 -28.06
C GLY A 83 1.70 -14.07 -27.35
N PHE A 84 0.68 -14.40 -26.55
CA PHE A 84 -0.02 -13.43 -25.72
C PHE A 84 0.95 -12.70 -24.76
N ALA A 85 0.86 -11.37 -24.71
CA ALA A 85 1.58 -10.52 -23.77
C ALA A 85 0.69 -9.35 -23.35
N ALA A 86 0.73 -8.99 -22.07
CA ALA A 86 -0.10 -7.93 -21.52
C ALA A 86 0.68 -7.05 -20.52
N PRO A 87 1.72 -6.31 -20.97
CA PRO A 87 2.56 -5.50 -20.09
C PRO A 87 1.77 -4.44 -19.30
N ASN A 88 0.71 -3.87 -19.90
CA ASN A 88 -0.14 -2.89 -19.24
C ASN A 88 -0.90 -3.47 -18.02
N LEU A 89 -1.15 -4.78 -17.98
CA LEU A 89 -1.76 -5.42 -16.81
C LEU A 89 -0.78 -5.49 -15.65
N VAL A 90 0.51 -5.66 -15.92
CA VAL A 90 1.54 -5.64 -14.88
C VAL A 90 1.70 -4.23 -14.33
N GLU A 91 1.66 -3.22 -15.19
CA GLU A 91 1.71 -1.82 -14.75
C GLU A 91 0.48 -1.45 -13.91
N LEU A 92 -0.71 -1.90 -14.31
CA LEU A 92 -1.91 -1.74 -13.50
C LEU A 92 -1.79 -2.44 -12.14
N ALA A 93 -1.22 -3.65 -12.10
CA ALA A 93 -0.98 -4.38 -10.86
C ALA A 93 -0.01 -3.63 -9.92
N ARG A 94 1.04 -2.99 -10.46
CA ARG A 94 1.96 -2.14 -9.68
C ARG A 94 1.25 -0.94 -9.06
N LEU A 95 0.42 -0.26 -9.85
CA LEU A 95 -0.39 0.87 -9.36
C LEU A 95 -1.38 0.44 -8.27
N GLY A 96 -1.87 -0.80 -8.31
CA GLY A 96 -2.74 -1.41 -7.29
C GLY A 96 -1.99 -2.10 -6.14
N ALA A 97 -0.66 -2.18 -6.16
CA ALA A 97 0.09 -2.99 -5.21
C ALA A 97 -0.06 -2.52 -3.76
N TRP A 98 -0.28 -1.22 -3.56
CA TRP A 98 -0.50 -0.63 -2.24
C TRP A 98 -1.93 -0.84 -1.70
N THR A 99 -2.89 -1.29 -2.53
CA THR A 99 -4.27 -1.62 -2.12
C THR A 99 -4.54 -3.12 -2.06
N LEU A 100 -3.67 -3.94 -2.64
CA LEU A 100 -3.83 -5.39 -2.67
C LEU A 100 -3.71 -5.98 -1.26
N LYS A 101 -4.69 -6.81 -0.88
CA LYS A 101 -4.58 -7.64 0.32
C LYS A 101 -3.35 -8.55 0.17
N PRO A 102 -2.56 -8.75 1.23
CA PRO A 102 -1.47 -9.71 1.19
C PRO A 102 -2.04 -11.06 0.74
N ALA A 103 -1.50 -11.59 -0.36
CA ALA A 103 -1.81 -12.95 -0.77
C ALA A 103 -1.16 -13.89 0.24
N VAL A 104 -1.97 -14.50 1.11
CA VAL A 104 -1.48 -15.52 2.03
C VAL A 104 -1.31 -16.80 1.22
N LEU A 105 -0.06 -17.26 1.08
CA LEU A 105 0.21 -18.57 0.52
C LEU A 105 -0.27 -19.60 1.56
N CYS A 106 -1.42 -20.24 1.32
CA CYS A 106 -1.77 -21.43 2.08
C CYS A 106 -0.79 -22.54 1.69
N ALA A 107 0.08 -22.91 2.64
CA ALA A 107 0.96 -24.07 2.53
C ALA A 107 0.16 -25.37 2.67
#